data_AF-A0A8T0HGE4-F1
#
_entry.id   AF-A0A8T0HGE4-F1
#
_cell.length_a   1.000
_cell.length_b   1.000
_cell.length_c   1.000
_cell.angle_alpha   90.00
_cell.angle_beta   90.00
_cell.angle_gamma   90.00
#
_symmetry.space_group_name_H-M   'P 1'
#
loop_
_entity.id
_entity.type
_entity.pdbx_description
1 polymer ?
#
loop_
_entity_poly.entity_id
_entity_poly.type
_entity_poly.pdbx_seq_one_letter_code
_entity_poly.pdbx_strand_id
1 'polypeptide(L)'
;MSPGVVTQVVQGLSALAGAWVIKSIIDAEQEKPMGGFSQCPTCNGSRRVPCMCTRWSDDDVGCNTCEGSGMMRCNACGGSGTGRPIPVQIRASNPPRNG
;
A
#
# COMPACT_ATOMS: atom_id res chain seq x y z
N MET A 1 31.03 -42.97 33.02
CA MET A 1 30.45 -41.95 32.12
C MET A 1 30.26 -40.66 32.90
N SER A 2 30.87 -39.57 32.43
CA SER A 2 30.92 -38.28 33.14
C SER A 2 29.61 -37.50 32.97
N PRO A 3 28.98 -36.97 34.05
CA PRO A 3 27.64 -36.39 34.01
C PRO A 3 27.58 -34.95 33.40
N GLY A 4 28.64 -34.48 32.74
CA GLY A 4 28.75 -33.09 32.26
C GLY A 4 28.18 -32.80 30.87
N VAL A 5 27.81 -33.83 30.09
CA VAL A 5 27.45 -33.65 28.67
C VAL A 5 25.96 -33.29 28.49
N VAL A 6 25.11 -33.66 29.44
CA VAL A 6 23.65 -33.50 29.31
C VAL A 6 23.20 -32.04 29.47
N THR A 7 23.90 -31.26 30.31
CA THR A 7 23.50 -29.87 30.58
C THR A 7 23.86 -28.88 29.47
N GLN A 8 24.82 -29.20 28.59
CA GLN A 8 25.22 -28.30 27.49
C GLN A 8 24.23 -28.29 26.33
N VAL A 9 23.53 -29.40 26.07
CA VAL A 9 22.59 -29.51 24.95
C VAL A 9 21.29 -28.74 25.24
N VAL A 10 20.88 -28.70 26.52
CA VAL A 10 19.65 -28.03 26.95
C VAL A 10 19.73 -26.50 26.77
N GLN A 11 20.90 -25.90 27.02
CA GLN A 11 21.07 -24.44 26.89
C GLN A 11 21.17 -23.98 25.42
N GLY A 12 21.72 -24.82 24.54
CA GLY A 12 21.85 -24.51 23.12
C GLY A 12 20.51 -24.48 22.37
N LEU A 13 19.58 -25.37 22.73
CA LEU A 13 18.26 -25.45 22.08
C LEU A 13 17.33 -24.28 22.45
N SER A 14 17.39 -23.79 23.69
CA SER A 14 16.59 -22.66 24.14
C SER A 14 16.93 -21.35 23.43
N ALA A 15 18.21 -21.12 23.12
CA ALA A 15 18.65 -19.90 22.44
C ALA A 15 18.15 -19.83 20.97
N LEU A 16 18.10 -20.99 20.29
CA LEU A 16 17.60 -21.08 18.92
C LEU A 16 16.08 -20.82 18.85
N ALA A 17 15.32 -21.33 19.82
CA ALA A 17 13.88 -21.07 19.89
C ALA A 17 13.57 -19.58 20.10
N GLY A 18 14.31 -18.90 21.00
CA GLY A 18 14.15 -17.47 21.23
C GLY A 18 14.47 -16.62 19.99
N ALA A 19 15.53 -16.96 19.27
CA ALA A 19 15.91 -16.28 18.03
C ALA A 19 14.84 -16.40 16.93
N TRP A 20 14.20 -17.57 16.81
CA TRP A 20 13.14 -17.79 15.83
C TRP A 20 11.88 -16.96 16.13
N VAL A 21 11.51 -16.84 17.42
CA VAL A 21 10.39 -15.99 17.86
C VAL A 21 10.66 -14.52 17.55
N ILE A 22 11.85 -14.01 17.87
CA ILE A 22 12.21 -12.62 17.57
C ILE A 22 12.20 -12.37 16.05
N LYS A 23 12.72 -13.31 15.25
CA LYS A 23 12.70 -13.25 13.78
C LYS A 23 11.26 -13.17 13.24
N SER A 24 10.34 -13.96 13.79
CA SER A 24 8.93 -13.97 13.37
C SER A 24 8.22 -12.64 13.60
N ILE A 25 8.56 -11.92 14.68
CA ILE A 25 7.99 -10.59 14.97
C ILE A 25 8.56 -9.53 14.02
N ILE A 26 9.86 -9.61 13.73
CA ILE A 26 10.53 -8.68 12.80
C ILE A 26 10.02 -8.87 11.37
N ASP A 27 9.86 -10.11 10.91
CA ASP A 27 9.29 -10.38 9.58
C ASP A 27 7.82 -9.91 9.51
N ALA A 28 7.02 -10.11 10.56
CA ALA A 28 5.64 -9.61 10.62
C ALA A 28 5.54 -8.07 10.59
N GLU A 29 6.50 -7.36 11.19
CA GLU A 29 6.59 -5.89 11.12
C GLU A 29 7.03 -5.40 9.73
N GLN A 30 7.91 -6.14 9.05
CA GLN A 30 8.41 -5.81 7.72
C GLN A 30 7.39 -6.09 6.61
N GLU A 31 6.48 -7.03 6.84
CA GLU A 31 5.39 -7.37 5.93
C GLU A 31 4.24 -6.37 5.91
N LYS A 32 4.26 -5.30 6.73
CA LYS A 32 3.33 -4.17 6.57
C LYS A 32 3.47 -3.69 5.12
N PRO A 33 2.50 -3.97 4.22
CA PRO A 33 2.67 -3.62 2.83
C PRO A 33 2.67 -2.10 2.80
N MET A 34 3.85 -1.50 2.61
CA MET A 34 3.93 -0.11 2.20
C MET A 34 3.11 -0.05 0.92
N GLY A 35 1.91 0.53 1.04
CA GLY A 35 0.76 0.27 0.18
C GLY A 35 1.16 0.06 -1.27
N GLY A 36 0.96 -1.17 -1.75
CA GLY A 36 0.98 -1.44 -3.18
C GLY A 36 0.06 -0.43 -3.85
N PHE A 37 0.48 0.12 -4.99
CA PHE A 37 -0.25 1.17 -5.67
C PHE A 37 -1.73 0.80 -5.79
N SER A 38 -2.58 1.39 -4.94
CA SER A 38 -4.00 1.08 -4.93
C SER A 38 -4.55 1.43 -6.30
N GLN A 39 -5.46 0.60 -6.84
CA GLN A 39 -6.11 0.94 -8.09
C GLN A 39 -6.71 2.35 -7.99
N CYS A 40 -6.62 3.12 -9.07
CA CYS A 40 -7.20 4.47 -9.06
C CYS A 40 -8.70 4.34 -8.77
N PRO A 41 -9.24 4.97 -7.71
CA PRO A 41 -10.64 4.79 -7.33
C PRO A 41 -11.60 5.31 -8.41
N THR A 42 -11.15 6.25 -9.25
CA THR A 42 -11.97 6.87 -10.30
C THR A 42 -12.13 5.99 -11.53
N CYS A 43 -11.08 5.27 -11.96
CA CYS A 43 -11.15 4.38 -13.13
C CYS A 43 -11.07 2.89 -12.79
N ASN A 44 -10.93 2.55 -11.50
CA ASN A 44 -10.81 1.18 -11.02
C ASN A 44 -9.79 0.34 -11.80
N GLY A 45 -8.65 0.96 -12.15
CA GLY A 45 -7.59 0.32 -12.94
C GLY A 45 -7.77 0.32 -14.46
N SER A 46 -8.93 0.72 -15.00
CA SER A 46 -9.22 0.69 -16.46
C SER A 46 -8.42 1.73 -17.26
N ARG A 47 -7.84 2.72 -16.59
CA ARG A 47 -7.08 3.87 -17.16
C ARG A 47 -7.91 4.84 -18.00
N ARG A 48 -9.15 4.51 -18.32
CA ARG A 48 -10.05 5.34 -19.13
C ARG A 48 -11.36 5.58 -18.38
N VAL A 49 -11.95 6.74 -18.62
CA VAL A 49 -13.25 7.13 -18.07
C VAL A 49 -14.13 7.66 -19.21
N PRO A 50 -15.46 7.61 -19.04
CA PRO A 50 -16.37 8.26 -19.98
C PRO A 50 -15.96 9.72 -20.20
N CYS A 51 -16.03 10.16 -21.45
CA CYS A 51 -15.69 11.51 -21.83
C CYS A 51 -16.56 12.53 -21.08
N MET A 52 -15.97 13.62 -20.57
CA MET A 52 -16.77 14.66 -19.90
C MET A 52 -17.76 15.36 -20.84
N CYS A 53 -17.47 15.40 -22.14
CA CYS A 53 -18.30 16.09 -23.12
C CYS A 53 -19.65 15.41 -23.33
N THR A 54 -19.76 14.09 -23.19
CA THR A 54 -21.05 13.39 -23.35
C THR A 54 -22.07 13.79 -22.30
N ARG A 55 -21.65 14.48 -21.24
CA ARG A 55 -22.56 15.03 -20.22
C ARG A 55 -23.20 16.36 -20.62
N TRP A 56 -22.62 17.07 -21.59
CA TRP A 56 -23.03 18.43 -21.98
C TRP A 56 -23.27 18.58 -23.48
N SER A 57 -23.00 17.54 -24.25
CA SER A 57 -23.19 17.48 -25.70
C SER A 57 -24.41 16.61 -25.97
N ASP A 58 -25.30 17.08 -26.84
CA ASP A 58 -26.53 16.39 -27.25
C ASP A 58 -26.21 15.15 -28.13
N ASP A 59 -25.61 14.13 -27.53
CA ASP A 59 -25.20 12.86 -28.14
C ASP A 59 -24.12 12.94 -29.25
N ASP A 60 -23.61 14.13 -29.56
CA ASP A 60 -22.44 14.27 -30.42
C ASP A 60 -21.18 13.80 -29.68
N VAL A 61 -20.77 12.55 -29.91
CA VAL A 61 -19.57 11.93 -29.33
C VAL A 61 -18.26 12.61 -29.80
N GLY A 62 -18.35 13.66 -30.62
CA GLY A 62 -17.27 14.30 -31.40
C GLY A 62 -16.45 15.39 -30.72
N CYS A 63 -16.48 15.57 -29.40
CA CYS A 63 -15.67 16.63 -28.80
C CYS A 63 -14.15 16.34 -28.95
N ASN A 64 -13.38 17.41 -29.20
CA ASN A 64 -11.93 17.33 -29.43
C ASN A 64 -11.18 16.62 -28.28
N THR A 65 -11.68 16.74 -27.04
CA THR A 65 -11.09 16.10 -25.85
C THR A 65 -11.04 14.58 -25.93
N CYS A 66 -11.96 13.96 -26.69
CA CYS A 66 -12.11 12.50 -26.75
C CYS A 66 -12.05 11.97 -28.18
N GLU A 67 -11.74 12.83 -29.17
CA GLU A 67 -11.54 12.49 -30.59
C GLU A 67 -12.67 11.63 -31.19
N GLY A 68 -13.92 11.83 -30.76
CA GLY A 68 -15.04 11.00 -31.25
C GLY A 68 -15.24 9.66 -30.55
N SER A 69 -14.31 9.24 -29.68
CA SER A 69 -14.32 7.89 -29.07
C SER A 69 -15.22 7.73 -27.85
N GLY A 70 -15.69 8.84 -27.27
CA GLY A 70 -16.49 8.83 -26.04
C GLY A 70 -15.72 8.43 -24.77
N MET A 71 -14.42 8.16 -24.88
CA MET A 71 -13.58 7.70 -23.76
C MET A 71 -12.30 8.53 -23.68
N MET A 72 -12.04 9.12 -22.51
CA MET A 72 -10.80 9.86 -22.25
C MET A 72 -9.90 9.11 -21.27
N ARG A 73 -8.62 9.49 -21.21
CA ARG A 73 -7.72 9.03 -20.15
C ARG A 73 -8.28 9.49 -18.80
N CYS A 74 -8.18 8.62 -17.80
CA CYS A 74 -8.59 8.96 -16.44
C CYS A 74 -7.78 10.17 -15.96
N ASN A 75 -8.46 11.29 -15.73
CA ASN A 75 -7.87 12.54 -15.25
C ASN A 75 -7.29 12.39 -13.83
N ALA A 76 -7.91 11.55 -12.99
CA ALA A 76 -7.47 11.34 -11.60
C ALA A 76 -6.11 10.62 -11.49
N CYS A 77 -5.79 9.70 -12.40
CA CYS A 77 -4.52 8.98 -12.41
C CYS A 77 -3.63 9.29 -13.63
N GLY A 78 -4.05 10.20 -14.51
CA GLY A 78 -3.35 10.49 -15.77
C GLY A 78 -3.26 9.31 -16.74
N GLY A 79 -4.06 8.26 -16.53
CA GLY A 79 -4.01 7.02 -17.31
C GLY A 79 -3.02 5.96 -16.79
N SER A 80 -2.41 6.12 -15.62
CA SER A 80 -1.58 5.05 -15.02
C SER A 80 -2.43 3.82 -14.62
N GLY A 81 -3.68 4.06 -14.21
CA GLY A 81 -4.58 3.04 -13.62
C GLY A 81 -4.35 2.83 -12.12
N THR A 82 -3.31 3.43 -11.57
CA THR A 82 -2.96 3.37 -10.16
C THR A 82 -3.17 4.73 -9.50
N GLY A 83 -3.79 4.72 -8.32
CA GLY A 83 -3.86 5.88 -7.45
C GLY A 83 -2.47 6.26 -6.93
N ARG A 84 -2.22 7.56 -6.81
CA ARG A 84 -0.99 8.06 -6.19
C ARG A 84 -1.21 8.16 -4.67
N PRO A 85 -0.50 7.40 -3.84
CA PRO A 85 -0.57 7.59 -2.40
C PRO A 85 -0.06 9.00 -2.05
N ILE A 86 -0.83 9.73 -1.24
CA ILE A 86 -0.44 11.06 -0.76
C ILE A 86 0.36 10.87 0.53
N PRO A 87 1.67 11.19 0.57
CA PRO A 87 2.43 11.09 1.79
C PRO A 87 1.96 12.16 2.77
N VAL A 88 1.50 11.74 3.96
CA VAL A 88 1.14 12.65 5.06
C VAL A 88 2.13 12.44 6.20
N GLN A 89 2.74 13.52 6.69
CA GLN A 89 3.54 13.49 7.91
C GLN A 89 2.67 13.95 9.08
N ILE A 90 2.42 13.06 10.03
CA ILE A 90 1.72 13.39 11.27
C ILE A 90 2.77 13.70 12.33
N ARG A 91 2.77 14.92 12.87
CA ARG A 91 3.61 15.29 14.01
C ARG A 91 2.79 15.17 15.29
N ALA A 92 3.16 14.25 16.17
CA ALA A 92 2.59 14.18 17.51
C ALA A 92 3.31 15.18 18.43
N SER A 93 2.61 16.22 18.88
CA SER A 93 3.08 17.06 19.99
C SER A 93 2.58 16.46 21.30
N ASN A 94 3.47 16.29 22.28
CA ASN A 94 3.11 15.78 23.59
C ASN A 94 2.16 16.79 24.27
N PRO A 95 0.99 16.37 24.81
CA PRO A 95 0.16 17.27 25.59
C PRO A 95 0.93 17.81 26.79
N PRO A 96 0.68 19.07 27.22
CA PRO A 96 1.37 19.65 28.37
C PRO A 96 1.16 18.76 29.61
N ARG A 97 2.26 18.36 30.26
CA ARG A 97 2.22 17.77 31.60
C ARG A 97 1.87 18.89 32.58
N ASN A 98 0.62 18.93 33.04
CA ASN A 98 0.27 19.72 34.21
C ASN A 98 0.98 19.09 35.42
N GLY A 99 1.78 19.89 36.10
CA GLY A 99 2.44 19.54 37.37
C GLY A 99 1.49 19.60 38.55
#